data_AF-A0A535WQW1-F1
#
_entry.id   AF-A0A535WQW1-F1
#
_cell.length_a   1.000
_cell.length_b   1.000
_cell.length_c   1.000
_cell.angle_alpha   90.00
_cell.angle_beta   90.00
_cell.angle_gamma   90.00
#
_symmetry.space_group_name_H-M   'P 1'
#
loop_
_entity.id
_entity.type
_entity.pdbx_description
1 polymer ?
#
loop_
_entity_poly.entity_id
_entity_poly.type
_entity_poly.pdbx_seq_one_letter_code
_entity_poly.pdbx_strand_id
1 'polypeptide(L)'
;MPKIGVRLPASFDSAGEFLADAQALEAAGAELLTLGEGDLEPALLLAALASVTTRIALHGAANETLRQLARGRLALDLEGWVEEALPADRGAWRVRLAAHDEAGVAGVIVPMNPRLVGLLRNPDVEDDRAGDLQLAQG
;
A
#
# COMPACT_ATOMS: atom_id res chain seq x y z
N MET A 1 8.58 11.67 7.98
CA MET A 1 8.54 10.39 7.24
C MET A 1 7.44 10.48 6.20
N PRO A 2 7.74 10.24 4.91
CA PRO A 2 6.76 10.30 3.83
C PRO A 2 5.70 9.20 3.98
N LYS A 3 4.48 9.50 3.51
CA LYS A 3 3.38 8.55 3.50
C LYS A 3 3.63 7.40 2.53
N ILE A 4 2.99 6.25 2.76
CA ILE A 4 3.16 5.09 1.88
C ILE A 4 1.87 4.78 1.14
N GLY A 5 1.96 4.77 -0.19
CA GLY A 5 0.91 4.38 -1.11
C GLY A 5 1.26 3.09 -1.83
N VAL A 6 0.24 2.36 -2.24
CA VAL A 6 0.39 1.09 -2.95
C VAL A 6 -0.43 1.09 -4.22
N ARG A 7 0.24 0.77 -5.32
CA ARG A 7 -0.38 0.60 -6.64
C ARG A 7 -0.76 -0.86 -6.83
N LEU A 8 -2.05 -1.13 -6.74
CA LEU A 8 -2.63 -2.46 -6.99
C LEU A 8 -2.73 -2.72 -8.50
N PRO A 9 -2.53 -3.96 -8.97
CA PRO A 9 -2.86 -4.30 -10.34
C PRO A 9 -4.37 -4.15 -10.58
N ALA A 10 -4.78 -3.63 -11.74
CA ALA A 10 -6.19 -3.62 -12.14
C ALA A 10 -6.59 -4.96 -12.82
N SER A 11 -6.04 -6.05 -12.33
CA SER A 11 -6.28 -7.43 -12.75
C SER A 11 -6.01 -8.38 -11.58
N PHE A 12 -6.71 -9.51 -11.54
CA PHE A 12 -6.50 -10.56 -10.53
C PHE A 12 -7.13 -11.88 -10.99
N ASP A 13 -6.58 -12.99 -10.49
CA ASP A 13 -7.18 -14.32 -10.68
C ASP A 13 -8.29 -14.60 -9.64
N SER A 14 -8.17 -14.01 -8.45
CA SER A 14 -9.10 -14.19 -7.33
C SER A 14 -9.52 -12.86 -6.73
N ALA A 15 -10.81 -12.51 -6.86
CA ALA A 15 -11.37 -11.30 -6.27
C ALA A 15 -11.28 -11.30 -4.74
N GLY A 16 -11.43 -12.47 -4.11
CA GLY A 16 -11.35 -12.61 -2.66
C GLY A 16 -9.96 -12.27 -2.12
N GLU A 17 -8.91 -12.76 -2.80
CA GLU A 17 -7.52 -12.46 -2.44
C GLU A 17 -7.20 -10.98 -2.67
N PHE A 18 -7.60 -10.42 -3.81
CA PHE A 18 -7.43 -9.00 -4.11
C PHE A 18 -8.02 -8.08 -3.02
N LEU A 19 -9.24 -8.38 -2.57
CA LEU A 19 -9.90 -7.59 -1.51
C LEU A 19 -9.31 -7.84 -0.12
N ALA A 20 -8.80 -9.05 0.14
CA ALA A 20 -8.10 -9.37 1.38
C ALA A 20 -6.73 -8.65 1.44
N ASP A 21 -6.02 -8.56 0.33
CA ASP A 21 -4.77 -7.83 0.21
C ASP A 21 -4.97 -6.34 0.50
N ALA A 22 -6.01 -5.72 -0.06
CA ALA A 22 -6.34 -4.32 0.24
C ALA A 22 -6.57 -4.06 1.73
N GLN A 23 -7.26 -4.98 2.42
CA GLN A 23 -7.45 -4.91 3.88
C GLN A 23 -6.13 -5.11 4.63
N ALA A 24 -5.30 -6.05 4.18
CA ALA A 24 -4.00 -6.32 4.79
C ALA A 24 -3.05 -5.13 4.65
N LEU A 25 -3.07 -4.43 3.52
CA LEU A 25 -2.32 -3.20 3.27
C LEU A 25 -2.78 -2.05 4.17
N GLU A 26 -4.09 -1.83 4.29
CA GLU A 26 -4.65 -0.85 5.24
C GLU A 26 -4.26 -1.17 6.68
N ALA A 27 -4.33 -2.44 7.08
CA ALA A 27 -3.93 -2.90 8.41
C ALA A 27 -2.42 -2.75 8.64
N ALA A 28 -1.61 -2.85 7.58
CA ALA A 28 -0.17 -2.67 7.63
C ALA A 28 0.27 -1.20 7.62
N GLY A 29 -0.66 -0.25 7.48
CA GLY A 29 -0.37 1.18 7.53
C GLY A 29 -0.15 1.85 6.19
N ALA A 30 -0.53 1.21 5.07
CA ALA A 30 -0.63 1.94 3.80
C ALA A 30 -1.69 3.06 3.93
N GLU A 31 -1.39 4.22 3.37
CA GLU A 31 -2.21 5.43 3.48
C GLU A 31 -2.96 5.75 2.18
N LEU A 32 -2.53 5.17 1.06
CA LEU A 32 -3.12 5.38 -0.26
C LEU A 32 -3.15 4.08 -1.07
N LEU A 33 -4.25 3.80 -1.77
CA LEU A 33 -4.31 2.82 -2.84
C LEU A 33 -4.54 3.52 -4.18
N THR A 34 -3.77 3.11 -5.18
CA THR A 34 -3.97 3.47 -6.58
C THR A 34 -4.17 2.20 -7.41
N LEU A 35 -4.74 2.33 -8.60
CA LEU A 35 -4.84 1.24 -9.56
C LEU A 35 -3.79 1.45 -10.65
N GLY A 36 -3.07 0.39 -10.98
CA GLY A 36 -2.21 0.31 -12.16
C GLY A 36 -3.01 0.03 -13.42
N GLU A 37 -2.30 -0.30 -14.49
CA GLU A 37 -2.92 -0.74 -15.74
C GLU A 37 -3.55 -2.13 -15.57
N GLY A 38 -4.62 -2.39 -16.34
CA GLY A 38 -5.35 -3.66 -16.33
C GLY A 38 -6.59 -3.60 -17.22
N ASP A 39 -7.29 -4.72 -17.32
CA ASP A 39 -8.45 -4.93 -18.17
C ASP A 39 -9.80 -4.74 -17.45
N LEU A 40 -9.76 -4.63 -16.12
CA LEU A 40 -10.95 -4.43 -15.29
C LEU A 40 -11.34 -2.95 -15.17
N GLU A 41 -12.64 -2.70 -15.01
CA GLU A 41 -13.20 -1.35 -14.92
C GLU A 41 -12.73 -0.63 -13.63
N PRO A 42 -11.92 0.44 -13.72
CA PRO A 42 -11.28 1.04 -12.56
C PRO A 42 -12.25 1.58 -11.51
N ALA A 43 -13.34 2.22 -11.93
CA ALA A 43 -14.33 2.78 -11.01
C ALA A 43 -15.04 1.69 -10.18
N LEU A 44 -15.26 0.50 -10.76
CA LEU A 44 -15.88 -0.62 -10.07
C LEU A 44 -14.90 -1.25 -9.06
N LEU A 45 -13.63 -1.38 -9.44
CA LEU A 45 -12.58 -1.82 -8.52
C LEU A 45 -12.42 -0.87 -7.32
N LEU A 46 -12.36 0.44 -7.56
CA LEU A 46 -12.30 1.42 -6.48
C LEU A 46 -13.53 1.35 -5.57
N ALA A 47 -14.72 1.10 -6.12
CA ALA A 47 -15.94 0.93 -5.31
C ALA A 47 -15.88 -0.33 -4.44
N ALA A 48 -15.34 -1.43 -4.95
CA ALA A 48 -15.11 -2.66 -4.18
C ALA A 48 -14.09 -2.41 -3.06
N LEU A 49 -12.96 -1.76 -3.38
CA LEU A 49 -11.94 -1.36 -2.40
C LEU A 49 -12.52 -0.43 -1.32
N ALA A 50 -13.34 0.54 -1.70
CA ALA A 50 -14.01 1.45 -0.77
C ALA A 50 -14.96 0.72 0.20
N SER A 51 -15.55 -0.38 -0.24
CA SER A 51 -16.47 -1.20 0.55
C SER A 51 -15.74 -2.07 1.59
N VAL A 52 -14.51 -2.51 1.30
CA VAL A 52 -13.75 -3.40 2.20
C VAL A 52 -12.71 -2.67 3.05
N THR A 53 -12.41 -1.41 2.74
CA THR A 53 -11.46 -0.58 3.49
C THR A 53 -12.18 0.55 4.22
N THR A 54 -11.57 1.06 5.29
CA THR A 54 -12.24 1.99 6.22
C THR A 54 -11.55 3.34 6.37
N ARG A 55 -10.23 3.40 6.17
CA ARG A 55 -9.37 4.55 6.49
C ARG A 55 -8.45 4.95 5.33
N ILE A 56 -7.97 3.99 4.55
CA ILE A 56 -7.01 4.23 3.47
C ILE A 56 -7.59 5.14 2.38
N ALA A 57 -6.80 6.07 1.87
CA ALA A 57 -7.20 6.91 0.74
C ALA A 57 -7.23 6.09 -0.56
N LEU A 58 -8.10 6.48 -1.48
CA LEU A 58 -8.26 5.86 -2.80
C LEU A 58 -8.05 6.92 -3.87
N HIS A 59 -7.23 6.64 -4.88
CA HIS A 59 -7.02 7.55 -6.00
C HIS A 59 -7.52 6.98 -7.32
N GLY A 60 -8.23 7.82 -8.06
CA GLY A 60 -8.68 7.54 -9.43
C GLY A 60 -9.95 8.30 -9.79
N ALA A 61 -10.39 8.13 -11.04
CA ALA A 61 -11.60 8.75 -11.52
C ALA A 61 -12.83 8.25 -10.74
N ALA A 62 -13.66 9.17 -10.26
CA ALA A 62 -14.79 8.84 -9.41
C ALA A 62 -16.12 9.41 -9.92
N ASN A 63 -17.11 8.53 -10.00
CA ASN A 63 -18.53 8.89 -10.10
C ASN A 63 -19.12 9.16 -8.70
N GLU A 64 -20.38 9.60 -8.67
CA GLU A 64 -21.04 9.92 -7.40
C GLU A 64 -21.18 8.70 -6.48
N THR A 65 -21.47 7.52 -7.03
CA THR A 65 -21.55 6.27 -6.26
C THR A 65 -20.24 5.97 -5.54
N LEU A 66 -19.11 6.08 -6.23
CA LEU A 66 -17.80 5.88 -5.64
C LEU A 66 -17.50 6.92 -4.55
N ARG A 67 -17.87 8.20 -4.75
CA ARG A 67 -17.70 9.24 -3.70
C ARG A 67 -18.44 8.88 -2.42
N GLN A 68 -19.69 8.43 -2.56
CA GLN A 68 -20.51 8.01 -1.41
C GLN A 68 -19.89 6.79 -0.71
N LEU A 69 -19.45 5.77 -1.45
CA LEU A 69 -18.80 4.58 -0.89
C LEU A 69 -17.43 4.90 -0.25
N ALA A 70 -16.66 5.82 -0.84
CA ALA A 70 -15.36 6.20 -0.33
C ALA A 70 -15.46 7.05 0.95
N ARG A 71 -16.62 7.65 1.24
CA ARG A 71 -16.88 8.39 2.50
C ARG A 71 -15.84 9.48 2.76
N GLY A 72 -15.48 10.24 1.72
CA GLY A 72 -14.48 11.32 1.81
C GLY A 72 -13.01 10.89 1.69
N ARG A 73 -12.73 9.63 1.36
CA ARG A 73 -11.36 9.11 1.20
C ARG A 73 -10.80 9.16 -0.23
N LEU A 74 -11.47 9.85 -1.16
CA LEU A 74 -10.95 10.00 -2.51
C LEU A 74 -9.88 11.09 -2.56
N ALA A 75 -8.67 10.71 -2.94
CA ALA A 75 -7.58 11.62 -3.29
C ALA A 75 -7.67 11.94 -4.79
N LEU A 76 -8.02 13.17 -5.14
CA LEU A 76 -8.20 13.58 -6.54
C LEU A 76 -6.89 13.93 -7.24
N ASP A 77 -5.91 14.40 -6.47
CA ASP A 77 -4.53 14.62 -6.92
C ASP A 77 -3.55 13.86 -6.03
N LEU A 78 -2.32 13.76 -6.54
CA LEU A 78 -1.19 13.11 -5.89
C LEU A 78 -0.02 14.10 -5.80
N GLU A 79 -0.30 15.37 -5.51
CA GLU A 79 0.74 16.39 -5.39
C GLU A 79 1.78 15.99 -4.33
N GLY A 80 3.05 16.05 -4.71
CA GLY A 80 4.16 15.66 -3.83
C GLY A 80 4.33 14.15 -3.63
N TRP A 81 3.53 13.30 -4.28
CA TRP A 81 3.76 11.86 -4.30
C TRP A 81 4.72 11.48 -5.42
N VAL A 82 5.60 10.52 -5.16
CA VAL A 82 6.55 9.98 -6.15
C VAL A 82 6.39 8.49 -6.32
N GLU A 83 6.52 8.00 -7.54
CA GLU A 83 6.60 6.57 -7.81
C GLU A 83 7.98 6.04 -7.43
N GLU A 84 7.99 4.85 -6.84
CA GLU A 84 9.19 4.23 -6.32
C GLU A 84 9.20 2.73 -6.62
N ALA A 85 10.37 2.20 -6.94
CA ALA A 85 10.51 0.77 -7.16
C ALA A 85 10.40 0.02 -5.83
N LEU A 86 9.94 -1.23 -5.88
CA LEU A 86 9.94 -2.09 -4.70
C LEU A 86 11.37 -2.17 -4.13
N PRO A 87 11.58 -1.87 -2.83
CA PRO A 87 12.89 -2.03 -2.21
C PRO A 87 13.29 -3.50 -2.17
N ALA A 88 14.61 -3.75 -2.20
CA ALA A 88 15.14 -5.10 -2.05
C ALA A 88 14.88 -5.67 -0.64
N ASP A 89 15.01 -4.83 0.39
CA ASP A 89 14.88 -5.18 1.80
C ASP A 89 14.49 -3.96 2.67
N ARG A 90 14.32 -4.18 3.98
CA ARG A 90 13.96 -3.13 4.94
C ARG A 90 15.03 -2.05 5.10
N GLY A 91 16.32 -2.40 5.00
CA GLY A 91 17.42 -1.46 5.12
C GLY A 91 17.41 -0.46 3.96
N ALA A 92 17.30 -0.96 2.74
CA ALA A 92 17.14 -0.17 1.53
C ALA A 92 15.88 0.71 1.61
N TRP A 93 14.79 0.19 2.18
CA TRP A 93 13.56 0.95 2.37
C TRP A 93 13.73 2.14 3.33
N ARG A 94 14.35 1.93 4.50
CA ARG A 94 14.58 3.01 5.48
C ARG A 94 15.45 4.14 4.92
N VAL A 95 16.56 3.79 4.25
CA VAL A 95 17.46 4.78 3.63
C VAL A 95 16.71 5.64 2.61
N ARG A 96 15.87 4.99 1.80
CA ARG A 96 15.10 5.65 0.76
C ARG A 96 13.98 6.54 1.32
N LEU A 97 13.24 6.06 2.32
CA LEU A 97 12.22 6.87 2.99
C LEU A 97 12.84 8.10 3.68
N ALA A 98 14.02 7.96 4.29
CA ALA A 98 14.75 9.09 4.87
C ALA A 98 15.16 10.12 3.81
N ALA A 99 15.69 9.67 2.67
CA ALA A 99 16.04 10.57 1.56
C ALA A 99 14.82 11.32 1.00
N HIS A 100 13.67 10.64 0.88
CA HIS A 100 12.42 11.28 0.46
C HIS A 100 11.89 12.26 1.50
N ASP A 101 12.03 11.95 2.79
CA ASP A 101 11.67 12.88 3.88
C ASP A 101 12.51 14.16 3.84
N GLU A 102 13.83 14.02 3.67
CA GLU A 102 14.76 15.15 3.52
C GLU A 102 14.46 16.00 2.28
N ALA A 103 13.98 15.37 1.20
CA ALA A 103 13.55 16.04 -0.02
C ALA A 103 12.17 16.69 0.08
N GLY A 104 11.45 16.53 1.20
CA GLY A 104 10.11 17.10 1.40
C GLY A 104 9.02 16.40 0.59
N VAL A 105 9.23 15.15 0.18
CA VAL A 105 8.24 14.34 -0.54
C VAL A 105 7.07 14.01 0.39
N ALA A 106 5.84 14.22 -0.09
CA ALA A 106 4.63 13.98 0.70
C ALA A 106 4.34 12.49 0.89
N GLY A 107 4.64 11.68 -0.12
CA GLY A 107 4.49 10.23 -0.05
C GLY A 107 5.16 9.49 -1.20
N VAL A 108 5.36 8.20 -1.00
CA VAL A 108 5.91 7.29 -2.01
C VAL A 108 4.85 6.28 -2.42
N ILE A 109 4.74 5.97 -3.71
CA ILE A 109 3.84 4.95 -4.25
C ILE A 109 4.69 3.81 -4.77
N VAL A 110 4.42 2.60 -4.27
CA VAL A 110 5.12 1.38 -4.70
C VAL A 110 4.18 0.40 -5.36
N PRO A 111 4.65 -0.39 -6.34
CA PRO A 111 3.84 -1.47 -6.91
C PRO A 111 3.54 -2.54 -5.85
N MET A 112 2.32 -3.07 -5.89
CA MET A 112 1.90 -4.18 -5.04
C MET A 112 2.84 -5.38 -5.22
N ASN A 113 3.26 -5.94 -4.09
CA ASN A 113 4.06 -7.16 -4.04
C ASN A 113 3.65 -7.98 -2.80
N PRO A 114 3.58 -9.32 -2.88
CA PRO A 114 3.24 -10.15 -1.72
C PRO A 114 4.12 -9.91 -0.48
N ARG A 115 5.37 -9.47 -0.65
CA ARG A 115 6.30 -9.18 0.44
C ARG A 115 6.03 -7.83 1.12
N LEU A 116 5.24 -6.95 0.50
CA LEU A 116 5.05 -5.58 0.92
C LEU A 116 4.36 -5.49 2.29
N VAL A 117 3.35 -6.31 2.56
CA VAL A 117 2.66 -6.36 3.87
C VAL A 117 3.66 -6.62 5.01
N GLY A 118 4.64 -7.51 4.78
CA GLY A 118 5.70 -7.82 5.75
C GLY A 118 6.72 -6.70 5.95
N LEU A 119 6.93 -5.85 4.94
CA LEU A 119 7.77 -4.65 5.04
C LEU A 119 7.05 -3.52 5.79
N LEU A 120 5.74 -3.34 5.55
CA LEU A 120 4.94 -2.26 6.13
C LEU A 120 4.57 -2.48 7.60
N ARG A 121 4.25 -3.72 8.01
CA ARG A 121 3.82 -4.01 9.39
C ARG A 121 4.89 -3.75 10.47
N ASN A 122 6.16 -3.59 10.10
CA ASN A 122 7.26 -3.55 11.05
C ASN A 122 8.48 -2.75 10.51
N PRO A 123 8.36 -1.42 10.33
CA PRO A 123 9.43 -0.62 9.73
C PRO A 123 10.69 -0.54 10.61
N ASP A 124 10.56 -0.72 11.92
CA ASP A 124 11.62 -0.47 12.92
C ASP A 124 12.19 -1.73 13.58
N VAL A 125 11.74 -2.93 13.21
CA VAL A 125 12.26 -4.17 13.79
C VAL A 125 13.43 -4.69 12.96
N GLU A 126 14.63 -4.60 13.53
CA GLU A 126 15.83 -5.30 13.06
C GLU A 126 15.58 -6.81 13.04
N ASP A 127 16.16 -7.51 12.07
CA ASP A 127 15.90 -8.91 11.74
C ASP A 127 16.51 -9.89 12.77
N ASP A 128 16.44 -9.59 14.06
CA ASP A 128 17.08 -10.35 15.14
C ASP A 128 16.42 -11.72 15.43
N ARG A 129 15.42 -12.13 14.64
CA ARG A 129 14.77 -13.44 14.83
C ARG A 129 15.54 -14.63 14.25
N ALA A 130 16.68 -14.40 13.61
CA ALA A 130 17.58 -15.48 13.20
C ALA A 130 18.29 -16.16 14.39
N GLY A 131 18.29 -15.54 15.58
CA GLY A 131 18.90 -16.10 16.80
C GLY A 131 17.99 -16.99 17.66
N ASP A 132 16.67 -16.87 17.53
CA ASP A 132 15.72 -17.49 18.49
C ASP A 132 15.42 -18.98 18.21
N LEU A 133 15.96 -19.55 17.13
CA LEU A 133 15.73 -20.95 16.74
C LEU A 133 16.71 -21.96 17.35
N GLN A 134 17.58 -21.56 18.29
CA GLN A 134 18.53 -22.46 18.96
C GLN A 134 18.19 -22.87 20.41
N LEU A 135 17.05 -22.47 20.97
CA LEU A 135 16.64 -22.88 22.33
C LEU A 135 15.50 -23.91 22.32
N ALA A 136 15.72 -25.02 21.63
CA ALA A 136 14.91 -26.23 21.79
C ALA A 136 15.75 -27.50 21.56
N GLN A 137 16.92 -27.58 22.21
CA GLN A 137 17.54 -28.86 22.54
C GLN A 137 17.94 -28.85 24.01
N GLY A 138 17.00 -29.25 24.84
CA GLY A 138 17.17 -29.58 26.24
C GLY A 138 16.32 -30.80 26.55
#